data_AF-A0A077NMN0-F1
#
_entry.id   AF-A0A077NMN0-F1
#
_cell.length_a   1.000
_cell.length_b   1.000
_cell.length_c   1.000
_cell.angle_alpha   90.00
_cell.angle_beta   90.00
_cell.angle_gamma   90.00
#
_symmetry.space_group_name_H-M   'P 1'
#
loop_
_entity.id
_entity.type
_entity.pdbx_description
1 polymer ?
#
loop_
_entity_poly.entity_id
_entity_poly.type
_entity_poly.pdbx_seq_one_letter_code
_entity_poly.pdbx_strand_id
1 'polypeptide(L)' 'MNITCNHCQKPVEEMNLKQAKIIQSAEFIEKIVDVVLACPHCSQEYSVFVPTWDLQPLETACM' A
#
# COMPACT_ATOMS: atom_id res chain seq x y z
N MET A 1 10.14 -9.95 -7.90
CA MET A 1 8.92 -10.72 -7.60
C MET A 1 7.83 -10.05 -8.42
N ASN A 2 7.26 -10.74 -9.42
CA ASN A 2 6.28 -10.12 -10.30
C ASN A 2 4.89 -10.51 -9.82
N ILE A 3 4.03 -9.53 -9.61
CA ILE A 3 2.65 -9.75 -9.18
C ILE A 3 1.79 -9.81 -10.44
N THR A 4 0.98 -10.85 -10.60
CA THR A 4 0.01 -10.88 -11.70
C THR A 4 -1.23 -10.11 -11.29
N CYS A 5 -1.66 -9.14 -12.11
CA CYS A 5 -2.91 -8.44 -11.85
C CYS A 5 -4.10 -9.40 -12.02
N ASN A 6 -4.85 -9.62 -10.94
CA ASN A 6 -6.05 -10.49 -10.95
C ASN A 6 -7.11 -10.08 -12.00
N HIS A 7 -7.16 -8.80 -12.38
CA HIS A 7 -8.14 -8.31 -13.35
C HIS A 7 -7.69 -8.52 -14.80
N CYS A 8 -6.57 -7.92 -15.21
CA CYS A 8 -6.13 -7.99 -16.61
C CYS A 8 -5.15 -9.13 -16.92
N GLN A 9 -4.78 -9.93 -15.90
CA GLN A 9 -3.87 -11.08 -15.99
C GLN A 9 -2.47 -10.74 -16.53
N LYS A 10 -2.12 -9.45 -16.59
CA LYS A 10 -0.78 -9.01 -16.99
C LYS A 10 0.17 -9.07 -15.79
N PRO A 11 1.43 -9.49 -16.00
CA PRO A 11 2.46 -9.39 -14.98
C PRO A 11 2.77 -7.91 -14.70
N VAL A 12 2.97 -7.58 -13.42
CA VAL A 12 3.27 -6.25 -12.93
C VAL A 12 4.50 -6.33 -12.04
N GLU A 13 5.52 -5.54 -12.36
CA GLU A 13 6.73 -5.41 -11.53
C GLU A 13 6.52 -4.36 -10.44
N GLU A 14 5.90 -3.23 -10.78
CA GLU A 14 5.60 -2.14 -9.87
C GLU A 14 4.15 -1.67 -10.04
N MET A 15 3.46 -1.45 -8.92
CA MET A 15 2.12 -0.87 -8.91
C MET A 15 2.19 0.63 -8.68
N ASN A 16 1.24 1.37 -9.25
CA ASN A 16 1.14 2.81 -9.06
C ASN A 16 0.59 3.10 -7.66
N LEU A 17 1.33 3.84 -6.85
CA LEU A 17 0.83 4.34 -5.57
C LEU A 17 -0.32 5.32 -5.80
N LYS A 18 -1.48 5.03 -5.22
CA LYS A 18 -2.64 5.93 -5.20
C LYS A 18 -2.78 6.63 -3.85
N GLN A 19 -2.56 5.88 -2.78
CA GLN A 19 -2.70 6.38 -1.42
C GLN A 19 -1.75 5.66 -0.48
N ALA A 20 -1.20 6.41 0.48
CA ALA A 20 -0.62 5.89 1.71
C ALA A 20 -0.99 6.89 2.82
N LYS A 21 -1.92 6.52 3.70
CA LYS A 21 -2.42 7.41 4.77
C LYS A 21 -2.51 6.68 6.09
N ILE A 22 -2.14 7.36 7.17
CA ILE A 22 -2.43 6.89 8.52
C ILE A 22 -3.89 7.21 8.84
N ILE A 23 -4.68 6.19 9.12
CA ILE A 23 -6.08 6.31 9.51
C ILE A 23 -6.29 5.67 10.89
N GLN A 24 -7.33 6.13 11.60
CA GLN A 24 -7.84 5.42 12.76
C GLN A 24 -9.05 4.61 12.30
N SER A 25 -8.91 3.29 12.23
CA SER A 25 -10.02 2.42 11.87
C SER A 25 -11.04 2.37 13.01
N ALA A 26 -12.32 2.22 12.69
CA ALA A 26 -13.33 1.95 13.70
C ALA A 26 -13.19 0.53 14.30
N GLU A 27 -12.54 -0.38 13.57
CA GLU A 27 -12.38 -1.79 13.95
C GLU A 27 -11.10 -2.05 14.75
N PHE A 28 -10.11 -1.16 14.63
CA PHE A 28 -8.83 -1.28 15.32
C PHE A 28 -8.66 -0.12 16.30
N ILE A 29 -8.28 -0.43 17.54
CA ILE A 29 -7.98 0.60 18.56
C ILE A 29 -6.81 1.47 18.09
N GLU A 30 -5.88 0.87 17.36
CA GLU A 30 -4.66 1.50 16.89
C GLU A 30 -4.78 2.12 15.50
N LYS A 31 -3.87 3.06 15.22
CA LYS A 31 -3.74 3.63 13.89
C LYS A 31 -3.17 2.58 12.94
N ILE A 32 -3.61 2.63 11.70
CA ILE A 32 -3.13 1.76 10.62
C ILE A 32 -2.74 2.63 9.43
N VAL A 33 -1.80 2.15 8.63
CA VAL A 33 -1.51 2.73 7.32
C VAL A 33 -2.38 2.04 6.29
N ASP A 34 -3.29 2.78 5.70
CA ASP A 34 -4.04 2.37 4.53
C ASP A 34 -3.23 2.69 3.27
N VAL A 35 -2.85 1.64 2.54
CA VAL A 35 -2.10 1.74 1.29
C VAL A 35 -2.98 1.24 0.16
N VAL A 36 -3.21 2.10 -0.83
CA VAL A 36 -3.93 1.77 -2.07
C VAL A 36 -2.96 1.84 -3.23
N LEU A 37 -2.85 0.73 -3.96
CA LEU A 37 -2.04 0.56 -5.15
C LEU A 37 -2.94 0.28 -6.35
N ALA A 38 -2.56 0.76 -7.53
CA ALA A 38 -3.28 0.51 -8.77
C ALA A 38 -2.41 -0.22 -9.80
N CYS A 39 -3.00 -1.18 -10.50
CA CYS A 39 -2.38 -1.82 -11.65
C CYS A 39 -2.07 -0.77 -12.74
N PRO A 40 -0.82 -0.70 -13.25
CA PRO A 40 -0.46 0.29 -14.26
C PRO A 40 -1.13 0.04 -15.62
N HIS A 41 -1.64 -1.18 -15.88
CA HIS A 41 -2.22 -1.54 -17.18
C HIS A 41 -3.73 -1.37 -17.29
N CYS A 42 -4.46 -1.55 -16.19
CA CYS A 42 -5.94 -1.54 -16.19
C CYS A 42 -6.54 -0.71 -15.06
N SER A 43 -5.71 -0.07 -14.24
CA SER A 43 -6.13 0.76 -13.11
C SER A 43 -6.91 0.04 -12.01
N GLN A 44 -6.97 -1.30 -12.01
CA GLN A 44 -7.52 -2.07 -10.90
C GLN A 44 -6.79 -1.72 -9.60
N GLU A 45 -7.56 -1.35 -8.58
CA GLU A 45 -7.03 -0.96 -7.27
C GLU A 45 -6.97 -2.14 -6.30
N TYR A 46 -6.00 -2.09 -5.41
CA TYR A 46 -5.72 -3.05 -4.34
C TYR A 46 -5.46 -2.27 -3.06
N SER A 47 -6.12 -2.63 -1.97
CA SER A 47 -5.90 -2.04 -0.65
C SER A 47 -5.22 -3.02 0.28
N VAL A 48 -4.30 -2.53 1.10
CA VAL A 48 -3.72 -3.27 2.23
C VAL A 48 -3.62 -2.36 3.44
N PHE A 49 -3.89 -2.93 4.62
CA PHE A 49 -3.73 -2.27 5.90
C PHE A 49 -2.43 -2.75 6.56
N VAL A 50 -1.54 -1.81 6.87
CA VAL A 50 -0.30 -2.09 7.59
C VAL A 50 -0.44 -1.52 9.00
N PRO A 51 -0.38 -2.36 10.05
CA PRO A 51 -0.36 -1.88 11.43
C PRO A 51 0.80 -0.91 11.67
N THR A 52 0.59 0.17 12.44
CA THR A 52 1.68 1.15 12.65
C THR A 52 2.86 0.58 13.44
N TRP A 53 2.67 -0.48 14.22
CA TRP A 53 3.77 -1.14 14.93
C TRP A 53 4.74 -1.90 14.01
N ASP A 54 4.34 -2.21 12.77
CA ASP A 54 5.20 -2.87 11.77
C ASP A 54 6.07 -1.86 11.02
N LEU A 55 5.84 -0.55 11.21
CA LEU A 55 6.65 0.50 10.58
C LEU A 55 8.04 0.55 11.20
N GLN A 56 9.05 0.47 10.34
CA GLN A 56 10.42 0.74 10.73
C GLN A 56 10.75 2.21 10.46
N PRO A 57 11.33 2.93 11.42
CA PRO A 57 11.81 4.28 11.16
C PRO A 57 12.95 4.20 10.14
N LEU A 58 12.87 5.02 9.10
CA LEU A 58 14.02 5.30 8.24
C LEU A 58 14.93 6.28 8.96
N GLU A 59 16.24 6.20 8.71
CA GLU A 59 17.19 7.18 9.26
C GLU A 59 16.73 8.60 8.90
N THR A 60 16.52 9.43 9.92
CA THR A 60 16.36 10.86 9.73
C THR A 60 17.66 11.40 9.17
N ALA A 61 17.68 11.73 7.88
CA ALA A 61 18.65 12.67 7.37
C ALA A 61 18.35 14.03 8.04
N CYS A 62 18.95 14.28 9.20
CA CYS A 62 19.12 15.64 9.70
C CYS A 62 20.03 16.36 8.70
N MET A 63 19.44 17.12 7.78
CA MET A 63 20.12 18.17 7.02
C MET A 63 19.81 19.51 7.69
#